data_AF-A0A8A1LS70-F1
#
_entry.id   AF-A0A8A1LS70-F1
#
_cell.length_a   1.000
_cell.length_b   1.000
_cell.length_c   1.000
_cell.angle_alpha   90.00
_cell.angle_beta   90.00
_cell.angle_gamma   90.00
#
_symmetry.space_group_name_H-M   'P 1'
#
loop_
_entity.id
_entity.type
_entity.pdbx_description
1 polymer ?
#
loop_
_entity_poly.entity_id
_entity_poly.type
_entity_poly.pdbx_seq_one_letter_code
_entity_poly.pdbx_strand_id
1 'polypeptide(L)'
;MFYTLFFLETYAQARSELQSNLYAVYKAGRLPVTIQPADRTIMFRKLQAKIVSSPPFTNTRTLVSTHHCIHLLVSYLQLTLSSEPPFPTSCDLWISMLLTTSGLGRIAEFFAAEKGGGNNQRSIRREFMRNMQADLDAIRNDERASKVYGSGEESRRPPRLREIWFEAARNEMEVRGVMPHQTEDWVIVWEGAKISIGCQNCEGEDGWLA
;
A
#
# COMPACT_ATOMS: atom_id res chain seq x y z
N MET A 1 -10.82 6.61 5.00
CA MET A 1 -9.68 7.30 4.32
C MET A 1 -8.59 7.84 5.25
N PHE A 2 -8.87 8.64 6.29
CA PHE A 2 -7.80 9.23 7.14
C PHE A 2 -6.82 8.17 7.69
N TYR A 3 -7.34 7.08 8.28
CA TYR A 3 -6.50 6.02 8.84
C TYR A 3 -5.76 5.17 7.80
N THR A 4 -6.28 5.09 6.57
CA THR A 4 -5.55 4.52 5.43
C THR A 4 -4.29 5.33 5.16
N LEU A 5 -4.41 6.65 5.06
CA LEU A 5 -3.27 7.52 4.82
C LEU A 5 -2.29 7.51 5.99
N PHE A 6 -2.80 7.51 7.22
CA PHE A 6 -1.98 7.33 8.42
C PHE A 6 -1.15 6.05 8.36
N PHE A 7 -1.76 4.92 7.98
CA PHE A 7 -1.04 3.65 7.83
C PHE A 7 0.06 3.74 6.78
N LEU A 8 -0.26 4.20 5.56
CA LEU A 8 0.68 4.24 4.44
C LEU A 8 1.90 5.11 4.77
N GLU A 9 1.67 6.27 5.39
CA GLU A 9 2.75 7.18 5.81
C GLU A 9 3.59 6.56 6.93
N THR A 10 2.95 6.03 7.97
CA THR A 10 3.63 5.39 9.10
C THR A 10 4.48 4.20 8.64
N TYR A 11 3.95 3.40 7.70
CA TYR A 11 4.65 2.25 7.16
C TYR A 11 5.83 2.64 6.27
N ALA A 12 5.66 3.63 5.39
CA ALA A 12 6.75 4.16 4.57
C ALA A 12 7.90 4.69 5.43
N GLN A 13 7.57 5.48 6.47
CA GLN A 13 8.54 6.02 7.42
C GLN A 13 9.27 4.89 8.17
N ALA A 14 8.54 3.91 8.71
CA ALA A 14 9.13 2.79 9.45
C ALA A 14 10.10 1.96 8.57
N ARG A 15 9.79 1.77 7.28
CA ARG A 15 10.69 1.09 6.34
C ARG A 15 11.96 1.91 6.07
N SER A 16 11.82 3.22 5.88
CA SER A 16 12.94 4.13 5.67
C SER A 16 13.89 4.18 6.87
N GLU A 17 13.33 4.23 8.08
CA GLU A 17 14.09 4.17 9.34
C GLU A 17 14.80 2.83 9.50
N LEU A 18 14.12 1.71 9.25
CA LEU A 18 14.73 0.38 9.31
C LEU A 18 15.92 0.28 8.34
N GLN A 19 15.74 0.68 7.07
CA GLN A 19 16.82 0.69 6.09
C GLN A 19 17.99 1.58 6.52
N SER A 20 17.70 2.76 7.05
CA SER A 20 18.73 3.71 7.52
C SER A 20 19.54 3.14 8.69
N ASN A 21 18.86 2.48 9.64
CA ASN A 21 19.51 1.80 10.76
C ASN A 21 20.39 0.65 10.29
N LEU A 22 19.90 -0.20 9.40
CA LEU A 22 20.66 -1.31 8.84
C LEU A 22 21.88 -0.81 8.03
N TYR A 23 21.73 0.29 7.29
CA TYR A 23 22.83 0.92 6.58
C TYR A 23 23.90 1.50 7.51
N ALA A 24 23.50 2.02 8.68
CA ALA A 24 24.44 2.45 9.71
C ALA A 24 25.22 1.26 10.30
N VAL A 25 24.55 0.12 10.54
CA VAL A 25 25.20 -1.13 10.99
C VAL A 25 26.19 -1.67 9.94
N TYR A 26 25.83 -1.60 8.66
CA TYR A 26 26.73 -1.91 7.55
C TYR A 26 27.97 -1.01 7.56
N LYS A 27 27.79 0.31 7.68
CA LYS A 27 28.92 1.26 7.73
C LYS A 27 29.83 1.05 8.94
N ALA A 28 29.31 0.52 10.04
CA ALA A 28 30.09 0.14 11.21
C ALA A 28 30.86 -1.19 11.05
N GLY A 29 30.77 -1.85 9.89
CA GLY A 29 31.39 -3.17 9.64
C GLY A 29 30.75 -4.31 10.42
N ARG A 30 29.54 -4.09 10.98
CA ARG A 30 28.83 -5.06 11.84
C ARG A 30 27.74 -5.83 11.11
N LEU A 31 27.52 -5.56 9.84
CA LEU A 31 26.61 -6.35 8.99
C LEU A 31 27.45 -7.43 8.27
N PRO A 32 27.46 -8.68 8.75
CA PRO A 32 28.38 -9.70 8.24
C PRO A 32 28.02 -10.14 6.82
N VAL A 33 26.72 -10.14 6.47
CA VAL A 33 26.20 -10.53 5.16
C VAL A 33 24.99 -9.64 4.84
N THR A 34 24.76 -9.40 3.55
CA THR A 34 23.55 -8.73 3.06
C THR A 34 22.31 -9.51 3.47
N ILE A 35 21.27 -8.79 3.89
CA ILE A 35 19.99 -9.37 4.31
C ILE A 35 19.31 -9.98 3.09
N GLN A 36 18.95 -11.25 3.18
CA GLN A 36 18.33 -11.96 2.07
C GLN A 36 16.89 -11.45 1.84
N PRO A 37 16.36 -11.55 0.61
CA PRO A 37 15.00 -11.10 0.31
C PRO A 37 13.92 -11.67 1.24
N ALA A 38 14.05 -12.94 1.64
CA ALA A 38 13.13 -13.58 2.59
C ALA A 38 13.16 -12.92 3.98
N ASP A 39 14.35 -12.64 4.51
CA ASP A 39 14.52 -11.98 5.81
C ASP A 39 13.99 -10.54 5.77
N ARG A 40 14.22 -9.83 4.66
CA ARG A 40 13.65 -8.50 4.41
C ARG A 40 12.11 -8.53 4.48
N THR A 41 11.48 -9.50 3.82
CA THR A 41 10.02 -9.68 3.89
C THR A 41 9.55 -9.97 5.32
N ILE A 42 10.28 -10.78 6.09
CA ILE A 42 9.97 -11.04 7.51
C ILE A 42 10.07 -9.75 8.34
N MET A 43 11.11 -8.94 8.13
CA MET A 43 11.28 -7.66 8.83
C MET A 43 10.13 -6.70 8.53
N PHE A 44 9.73 -6.56 7.27
CA PHE A 44 8.60 -5.71 6.87
C PHE A 44 7.27 -6.19 7.45
N ARG A 45 7.02 -7.50 7.45
CA ARG A 45 5.85 -8.09 8.13
C ARG A 45 5.81 -7.76 9.61
N LYS A 46 6.94 -7.81 10.30
CA LYS A 46 7.03 -7.42 11.72
C LYS A 46 6.70 -5.93 11.93
N LEU A 47 7.15 -5.05 11.04
CA LEU A 47 6.78 -3.62 11.09
C LEU A 47 5.27 -3.43 10.95
N GLN A 48 4.66 -4.11 9.98
CA GLN A 48 3.22 -4.00 9.72
C GLN A 48 2.39 -4.52 10.88
N ALA A 49 2.73 -5.71 11.39
CA ALA A 49 2.09 -6.28 12.58
C ALA A 49 2.17 -5.30 13.76
N LYS A 50 3.35 -4.70 14.00
CA LYS A 50 3.52 -3.70 15.05
C LYS A 50 2.62 -2.47 14.85
N ILE A 51 2.52 -1.95 13.62
CA ILE A 51 1.68 -0.79 13.33
C ILE A 51 0.20 -1.14 13.54
N VAL A 52 -0.26 -2.26 12.96
CA VAL A 52 -1.65 -2.73 13.02
C VAL A 52 -2.09 -3.09 14.45
N SER A 53 -1.17 -3.53 15.30
CA SER A 53 -1.43 -3.81 16.72
C SER A 53 -1.30 -2.57 17.62
N SER A 54 -1.03 -1.39 17.07
CA SER A 54 -0.85 -0.12 17.81
C SER A 54 -2.00 0.86 17.55
N PRO A 55 -2.24 1.86 18.43
CA PRO A 55 -3.19 2.92 18.14
C PRO A 55 -2.88 3.60 16.80
N PRO A 56 -3.89 3.96 15.99
CA PRO A 56 -5.33 3.91 16.26
C PRO A 56 -5.99 2.55 15.92
N PHE A 57 -5.23 1.59 15.40
CA PHE A 57 -5.74 0.30 14.93
C PHE A 57 -6.08 -0.68 16.04
N THR A 58 -5.73 -0.39 17.29
CA THR A 58 -6.27 -1.10 18.48
C THR A 58 -7.79 -1.01 18.55
N ASN A 59 -8.41 0.02 17.96
CA ASN A 59 -9.85 0.06 17.77
C ASN A 59 -10.26 -0.83 16.58
N THR A 60 -11.05 -1.87 16.85
CA THR A 60 -11.52 -2.82 15.83
C THR A 60 -12.29 -2.15 14.69
N ARG A 61 -13.17 -1.19 14.97
CA ARG A 61 -13.92 -0.47 13.93
C ARG A 61 -12.97 0.30 13.03
N THR A 62 -11.97 0.96 13.60
CA THR A 62 -10.94 1.66 12.84
C THR A 62 -10.14 0.70 11.95
N LEU A 63 -9.77 -0.48 12.46
CA LEU A 63 -9.07 -1.51 11.70
C LEU A 63 -9.89 -2.00 10.49
N VAL A 64 -11.14 -2.41 10.72
CA VAL A 64 -12.05 -2.91 9.67
C VAL A 64 -12.35 -1.84 8.63
N SER A 65 -12.71 -0.63 9.06
CA SER A 65 -12.98 0.49 8.15
C SER A 65 -11.75 0.85 7.30
N THR A 66 -10.55 0.81 7.90
CA THR A 66 -9.29 1.02 7.16
C THR A 66 -9.04 -0.10 6.15
N HIS A 67 -9.37 -1.34 6.52
CA HIS A 67 -9.24 -2.49 5.66
C HIS A 67 -10.14 -2.39 4.42
N HIS A 68 -11.41 -2.04 4.59
CA HIS A 68 -12.32 -1.78 3.47
C HIS A 68 -11.88 -0.61 2.60
N CYS A 69 -11.40 0.49 3.21
CA CYS A 69 -10.86 1.63 2.45
C CYS A 69 -9.64 1.25 1.60
N ILE A 70 -8.73 0.40 2.11
CA ILE A 70 -7.54 -0.04 1.37
C ILE A 70 -7.94 -0.99 0.24
N HIS A 71 -8.89 -1.90 0.49
CA HIS A 71 -9.49 -2.72 -0.56
C HIS A 71 -10.07 -1.87 -1.69
N LEU A 72 -10.90 -0.87 -1.36
CA LEU A 72 -11.46 0.06 -2.33
C LEU A 72 -10.40 0.81 -3.12
N LEU A 73 -9.40 1.37 -2.44
CA LEU A 73 -8.31 2.09 -3.11
C LEU A 73 -7.57 1.19 -4.10
N VAL A 74 -7.22 -0.03 -3.68
CA VAL A 74 -6.47 -0.98 -4.50
C VAL A 74 -7.30 -1.43 -5.70
N SER A 75 -8.54 -1.87 -5.49
CA SER A 75 -9.40 -2.36 -6.56
C SER A 75 -9.74 -1.21 -7.55
N TYR A 76 -9.90 0.04 -7.08
CA TYR A 76 -10.02 1.20 -7.97
C TYR A 76 -8.76 1.42 -8.83
N LEU A 77 -7.57 1.35 -8.22
CA LEU A 77 -6.30 1.50 -8.93
C LEU A 77 -6.09 0.41 -9.98
N GLN A 78 -6.43 -0.84 -9.63
CA GLN A 78 -6.35 -1.98 -10.55
C GLN A 78 -7.26 -1.79 -11.76
N LEU A 79 -8.54 -1.45 -11.53
CA LEU A 79 -9.52 -1.20 -12.61
C LEU A 79 -9.15 -0.02 -13.50
N THR A 80 -8.47 0.99 -12.94
CA THR A 80 -8.02 2.14 -13.73
C THR A 80 -6.81 1.80 -14.61
N LEU A 81 -5.92 0.92 -14.14
CA LEU A 81 -4.72 0.51 -14.87
C LEU A 81 -4.98 -0.64 -15.86
N SER A 82 -6.00 -1.45 -15.61
CA SER A 82 -6.38 -2.58 -16.44
C SER A 82 -7.88 -2.83 -16.33
N SER A 83 -8.56 -2.80 -17.47
CA SER A 83 -10.02 -2.75 -17.53
C SER A 83 -10.73 -4.01 -17.06
N GLU A 84 -10.08 -5.19 -17.11
CA GLU A 84 -10.68 -6.47 -16.74
C GLU A 84 -9.65 -7.44 -16.12
N PRO A 85 -10.05 -8.25 -15.11
CA PRO A 85 -9.19 -9.27 -14.53
C PRO A 85 -8.91 -10.44 -15.52
N PRO A 86 -7.77 -11.14 -15.41
CA PRO A 86 -6.76 -11.03 -14.35
C PRO A 86 -5.84 -9.81 -14.54
N PHE A 87 -5.62 -9.06 -13.47
CA PHE A 87 -4.77 -7.87 -13.50
C PHE A 87 -3.30 -8.27 -13.74
N PRO A 88 -2.58 -7.62 -14.68
CA PRO A 88 -1.17 -7.88 -14.92
C PRO A 88 -0.31 -7.66 -13.67
N THR A 89 0.71 -8.49 -13.45
CA THR A 89 1.68 -8.32 -12.35
C THR A 89 2.47 -7.01 -12.42
N SER A 90 2.52 -6.36 -13.59
CA SER A 90 3.05 -5.01 -13.73
C SER A 90 2.18 -3.96 -13.02
N CYS A 91 0.85 -4.11 -12.98
CA CYS A 91 -0.05 -3.23 -12.25
C CYS A 91 0.24 -3.27 -10.74
N ASP A 92 0.47 -4.47 -10.19
CA ASP A 92 0.80 -4.65 -8.77
C ASP A 92 2.08 -3.91 -8.36
N LEU A 93 3.09 -3.85 -9.25
CA LEU A 93 4.32 -3.11 -8.99
C LEU A 93 4.03 -1.60 -8.87
N TRP A 94 3.27 -1.04 -9.81
CA TRP A 94 2.91 0.39 -9.81
C TRP A 94 2.07 0.76 -8.60
N ILE A 95 1.08 -0.06 -8.27
CA ILE A 95 0.22 0.14 -7.09
C ILE A 95 1.06 0.04 -5.82
N SER A 96 1.96 -0.95 -5.73
CA SER A 96 2.85 -1.07 -4.57
C SER A 96 3.75 0.14 -4.38
N MET A 97 4.33 0.66 -5.46
CA MET A 97 5.12 1.89 -5.40
C MET A 97 4.29 3.09 -4.94
N LEU A 98 3.10 3.26 -5.52
CA LEU A 98 2.18 4.33 -5.18
C LEU A 98 1.84 4.33 -3.67
N LEU A 99 1.59 3.13 -3.13
CA LEU A 99 1.19 2.95 -1.74
C LEU A 99 2.35 3.00 -0.73
N THR A 100 3.60 2.73 -1.15
CA THR A 100 4.69 2.53 -0.19
C THR A 100 5.94 3.36 -0.39
N THR A 101 6.16 3.92 -1.58
CA THR A 101 7.36 4.71 -1.89
C THR A 101 7.01 6.16 -2.18
N SER A 102 5.95 6.37 -2.98
CA SER A 102 5.59 7.71 -3.45
C SER A 102 4.62 8.45 -2.53
N GLY A 103 4.00 7.73 -1.59
CA GLY A 103 3.18 8.27 -0.51
C GLY A 103 1.89 8.96 -0.97
N LEU A 104 1.30 9.74 -0.06
CA LEU A 104 0.04 10.46 -0.29
C LEU A 104 0.10 11.41 -1.48
N GLY A 105 1.24 12.08 -1.69
CA GLY A 105 1.41 13.05 -2.79
C GLY A 105 1.13 12.42 -4.15
N ARG A 106 1.66 11.22 -4.39
CA ARG A 106 1.49 10.53 -5.68
C ARG A 106 0.09 9.94 -5.85
N ILE A 107 -0.56 9.50 -4.77
CA ILE A 107 -1.97 9.11 -4.79
C ILE A 107 -2.84 10.30 -5.22
N ALA A 108 -2.58 11.49 -4.67
CA ALA A 108 -3.29 12.71 -5.05
C ALA A 108 -3.03 13.10 -6.52
N GLU A 109 -1.78 13.03 -6.98
CA GLU A 109 -1.44 13.26 -8.39
C GLU A 109 -2.14 12.29 -9.34
N PHE A 110 -2.23 11.01 -8.97
CA PHE A 110 -2.95 10.00 -9.74
C PHE A 110 -4.43 10.39 -9.91
N PHE A 111 -5.12 10.73 -8.81
CA PHE A 111 -6.53 11.14 -8.89
C PHE A 111 -6.70 12.44 -9.70
N ALA A 112 -5.78 13.40 -9.57
CA ALA A 112 -5.79 14.62 -10.39
C ALA A 112 -5.59 14.31 -11.89
N ALA A 113 -4.71 13.37 -12.23
CA ALA A 113 -4.45 12.94 -13.60
C ALA A 113 -5.65 12.19 -14.21
N GLU A 114 -6.35 11.38 -13.40
CA GLU A 114 -7.47 10.56 -13.87
C GLU A 114 -8.80 11.31 -13.96
N LYS A 115 -9.10 12.18 -12.99
CA LYS A 115 -10.39 12.87 -12.89
C LYS A 115 -10.35 14.36 -13.24
N GLY A 116 -9.18 14.92 -13.55
CA GLY A 116 -9.03 16.33 -13.91
C GLY A 116 -9.70 16.68 -15.25
N GLY A 117 -10.99 16.98 -15.24
CA GLY A 117 -11.80 17.31 -16.43
C GLY A 117 -11.56 18.72 -16.98
N GLY A 118 -10.35 19.02 -17.46
CA GLY A 118 -10.03 20.33 -18.06
C GLY A 118 -8.96 20.27 -19.15
N ASN A 119 -8.72 21.40 -19.83
CA ASN A 119 -7.78 21.53 -20.96
C ASN A 119 -6.33 21.09 -20.67
N ASN A 120 -5.95 20.95 -19.39
CA ASN A 120 -4.62 20.56 -18.95
C ASN A 120 -4.50 19.08 -18.52
N GLN A 121 -5.52 18.24 -18.73
CA GLN A 121 -5.48 16.85 -18.27
C GLN A 121 -4.31 16.05 -18.87
N ARG A 122 -3.99 16.28 -20.15
CA ARG A 122 -2.87 15.63 -20.83
C ARG A 122 -1.52 16.00 -20.19
N SER A 123 -1.34 17.25 -19.77
CA SER A 123 -0.09 17.68 -19.12
C SER A 123 0.02 17.10 -17.72
N ILE A 124 -1.08 17.07 -16.95
CA ILE A 124 -1.12 16.46 -15.61
C ILE A 124 -0.79 14.97 -15.68
N ARG A 125 -1.41 14.23 -16.62
CA ARG A 125 -1.08 12.81 -16.86
C ARG A 125 0.39 12.60 -17.21
N ARG A 126 0.94 13.44 -18.08
CA ARG A 126 2.36 13.35 -18.47
C ARG A 126 3.29 13.64 -17.30
N GLU A 127 2.94 14.59 -16.43
CA GLU A 127 3.69 14.92 -15.22
C GLU A 127 3.66 13.77 -14.23
N PHE A 128 2.48 13.25 -13.92
CA PHE A 128 2.31 12.06 -13.08
C PHE A 128 3.17 10.88 -13.57
N MET A 129 3.11 10.56 -14.86
CA MET A 129 3.91 9.46 -15.44
C MET A 129 5.42 9.69 -15.33
N ARG A 130 5.88 10.94 -15.53
CA ARG A 130 7.31 11.29 -15.35
C ARG A 130 7.74 11.12 -13.91
N ASN A 131 6.93 11.58 -12.97
CA ASN A 131 7.28 11.50 -11.56
C ASN A 131 7.27 10.06 -11.05
N MET A 132 6.31 9.24 -11.50
CA MET A 132 6.32 7.79 -11.21
C MET A 132 7.55 7.08 -11.78
N GLN A 133 7.98 7.45 -13.00
CA GLN A 133 9.21 6.88 -13.56
C GLN A 133 10.44 7.29 -12.74
N ALA A 134 10.50 8.55 -12.29
CA ALA A 134 11.57 9.01 -11.41
C ALA A 134 11.60 8.24 -10.08
N ASP A 135 10.44 7.92 -9.51
CA ASP A 135 10.35 7.08 -8.31
C ASP A 135 10.89 5.67 -8.58
N LEU A 136 10.56 5.07 -9.72
CA LEU A 136 11.05 3.75 -10.11
C LEU A 136 12.57 3.74 -10.27
N ASP A 137 13.11 4.77 -10.90
CA ASP A 137 14.54 4.93 -11.11
C ASP A 137 15.28 5.17 -9.79
N ALA A 138 14.68 5.92 -8.86
CA ALA A 138 15.24 6.12 -7.51
C ALA A 138 15.33 4.80 -6.74
N ILE A 139 14.29 3.94 -6.82
CA ILE A 139 14.29 2.61 -6.20
C ILE A 139 15.37 1.71 -6.81
N ARG A 140 15.46 1.68 -8.15
CA ARG A 140 16.45 0.87 -8.88
C ARG A 140 17.88 1.25 -8.52
N ASN A 141 18.11 2.54 -8.32
CA ASN A 141 19.41 3.13 -8.03
C ASN A 141 19.68 3.34 -6.52
N ASP A 142 18.84 2.80 -5.63
CA ASP A 142 19.05 2.94 -4.18
C ASP A 142 20.30 2.17 -3.72
N GLU A 143 21.39 2.91 -3.58
CA GLU A 143 22.68 2.36 -3.13
C GLU A 143 22.58 1.81 -1.70
N ARG A 144 21.82 2.47 -0.81
CA ARG A 144 21.68 2.02 0.59
C ARG A 144 20.99 0.67 0.63
N ALA A 145 19.89 0.53 -0.10
CA ALA A 145 19.21 -0.75 -0.26
C ALA A 145 20.14 -1.82 -0.87
N SER A 146 20.94 -1.46 -1.87
CA SER A 146 21.91 -2.38 -2.49
C SER A 146 22.98 -2.89 -1.51
N LYS A 147 23.50 -2.02 -0.63
CA LYS A 147 24.49 -2.40 0.39
C LYS A 147 23.88 -3.24 1.52
N VAL A 148 22.62 -3.01 1.87
CA VAL A 148 21.94 -3.69 2.97
C VAL A 148 21.33 -5.03 2.54
N TYR A 149 20.61 -5.04 1.42
CA TYR A 149 19.81 -6.17 0.94
C TYR A 149 20.44 -6.92 -0.26
N GLY A 150 21.61 -6.47 -0.73
CA GLY A 150 22.34 -7.09 -1.83
C GLY A 150 22.11 -6.43 -3.20
N SER A 151 22.85 -6.88 -4.22
CA SER A 151 22.85 -6.23 -5.54
C SER A 151 21.78 -6.76 -6.52
N GLY A 152 21.01 -7.79 -6.15
CA GLY A 152 19.98 -8.38 -7.02
C GLY A 152 18.73 -7.49 -7.17
N GLU A 153 17.95 -7.67 -8.23
CA GLU A 153 16.73 -6.87 -8.48
C GLU A 153 15.70 -6.98 -7.32
N GLU A 154 15.52 -8.19 -6.79
CA GLU A 154 14.60 -8.46 -5.67
C GLU A 154 14.96 -7.71 -4.38
N SER A 155 16.23 -7.30 -4.21
CA SER A 155 16.71 -6.54 -3.03
C SER A 155 16.12 -5.13 -2.95
N ARG A 156 15.77 -4.55 -4.11
CA ARG A 156 15.28 -3.18 -4.28
C ARG A 156 13.81 -3.15 -4.68
N ARG A 157 13.24 -4.27 -5.09
CA ARG A 157 11.84 -4.35 -5.48
C ARG A 157 10.91 -3.90 -4.34
N PRO A 158 9.88 -3.08 -4.64
CA PRO A 158 8.78 -2.78 -3.71
C PRO A 158 8.15 -4.06 -3.13
N PRO A 159 7.53 -3.98 -1.94
CA PRO A 159 6.84 -5.13 -1.35
C PRO A 159 5.70 -5.59 -2.25
N ARG A 160 5.26 -6.84 -2.11
CA ARG A 160 4.07 -7.28 -2.86
C ARG A 160 2.84 -6.56 -2.31
N LEU A 161 1.85 -6.32 -3.15
CA LEU A 161 0.64 -5.58 -2.76
C LEU A 161 -0.05 -6.21 -1.53
N ARG A 162 -0.21 -7.54 -1.53
CA ARG A 162 -0.75 -8.30 -0.39
C ARG A 162 0.03 -8.11 0.91
N GLU A 163 1.34 -7.88 0.80
CA GLU A 163 2.22 -7.74 1.95
C GLU A 163 1.98 -6.39 2.60
N ILE A 164 1.61 -5.32 1.87
CA ILE A 164 1.51 -3.94 2.39
C ILE A 164 0.59 -3.80 3.59
N TRP A 165 -0.65 -4.27 3.48
CA TRP A 165 -1.67 -4.14 4.54
C TRP A 165 -2.42 -5.44 4.76
N PHE A 166 -2.78 -6.13 3.67
CA PHE A 166 -3.77 -7.21 3.70
C PHE A 166 -3.38 -8.39 4.59
N GLU A 167 -2.14 -8.89 4.50
CA GLU A 167 -1.69 -10.01 5.34
C GLU A 167 -1.70 -9.63 6.84
N ALA A 168 -1.12 -8.49 7.20
CA ALA A 168 -1.03 -8.05 8.59
C ALA A 168 -2.40 -7.75 9.20
N ALA A 169 -3.26 -7.04 8.46
CA ALA A 169 -4.60 -6.70 8.90
C ALA A 169 -5.49 -7.94 9.04
N ARG A 170 -5.40 -8.89 8.10
CA ARG A 170 -6.14 -10.16 8.19
C ARG A 170 -5.75 -10.95 9.43
N ASN A 171 -4.44 -11.14 9.66
CA ASN A 171 -3.96 -11.85 10.84
C ASN A 171 -4.43 -11.18 12.13
N GLU A 172 -4.39 -9.85 12.21
CA GLU A 172 -4.91 -9.12 13.38
C GLU A 172 -6.43 -9.31 13.55
N MET A 173 -7.20 -9.28 12.45
CA MET A 173 -8.64 -9.51 12.50
C MET A 173 -9.00 -10.94 12.91
N GLU A 174 -8.21 -11.95 12.50
CA GLU A 174 -8.32 -13.34 12.97
C GLU A 174 -8.08 -13.42 14.48
N VAL A 175 -6.99 -12.82 14.97
CA VAL A 175 -6.64 -12.81 16.40
C VAL A 175 -7.74 -12.16 17.24
N ARG A 176 -8.41 -11.13 16.71
CA ARG A 176 -9.52 -10.44 17.39
C ARG A 176 -10.86 -11.15 17.26
N GLY A 177 -10.97 -12.20 16.43
CA GLY A 177 -12.23 -12.91 16.19
C GLY A 177 -13.29 -12.05 15.51
N VAL A 178 -12.87 -11.14 14.62
CA VAL A 178 -13.77 -10.19 13.93
C VAL A 178 -13.97 -10.54 12.45
N MET A 179 -13.76 -11.80 12.10
CA MET A 179 -14.14 -12.36 10.82
C MET A 179 -15.15 -13.48 11.09
N PRO A 180 -16.36 -13.42 10.51
CA PRO A 180 -16.87 -12.39 9.59
C PRO A 180 -17.14 -11.02 10.26
N HIS A 181 -17.24 -9.96 9.46
CA HIS A 181 -17.61 -8.60 9.90
C HIS A 181 -18.63 -7.95 8.96
N GLN A 182 -19.24 -6.85 9.38
CA GLN A 182 -20.26 -6.16 8.56
C GLN A 182 -19.65 -5.35 7.42
N THR A 183 -20.40 -5.18 6.32
CA THR A 183 -20.08 -4.17 5.29
C THR A 183 -20.18 -2.76 5.88
N GLU A 184 -19.43 -1.83 5.31
CA GLU A 184 -19.51 -0.42 5.69
C GLU A 184 -20.53 0.31 4.81
N ASP A 185 -21.52 0.97 5.43
CA ASP A 185 -22.50 1.81 4.74
C ASP A 185 -21.86 3.15 4.34
N TRP A 186 -21.35 3.27 3.11
CA TRP A 186 -20.68 4.49 2.64
C TRP A 186 -21.43 5.15 1.50
N VAL A 187 -22.14 6.23 1.87
CA VAL A 187 -22.61 7.29 0.97
C VAL A 187 -23.77 6.88 0.05
N ILE A 188 -24.84 7.66 0.12
CA ILE A 188 -25.83 7.74 -0.94
C ILE A 188 -25.20 8.54 -2.08
N VAL A 189 -24.89 7.87 -3.19
CA VAL A 189 -24.52 8.52 -4.45
C VAL A 189 -25.74 9.21 -5.04
N TRP A 190 -25.50 10.19 -5.92
CA TRP A 190 -26.54 10.92 -6.66
C TRP A 190 -27.59 9.93 -7.22
N GLU A 191 -28.87 10.24 -6.99
CA GLU A 191 -30.06 9.39 -7.23
C GLU A 191 -30.39 8.28 -6.21
N GLY A 192 -29.82 8.29 -5.00
CA GLY A 192 -30.29 7.40 -3.92
C GLY A 192 -29.59 6.03 -3.89
N ALA A 193 -28.65 5.78 -4.80
CA ALA A 193 -27.86 4.55 -4.82
C ALA A 193 -26.92 4.52 -3.61
N LYS A 194 -27.06 3.50 -2.75
CA LYS A 194 -26.10 3.25 -1.65
C LYS A 194 -24.93 2.44 -2.19
N ILE A 195 -23.71 2.84 -1.86
CA ILE A 195 -22.54 1.98 -2.04
C ILE A 195 -22.17 1.39 -0.68
N SER A 196 -22.35 0.08 -0.53
CA SER A 196 -21.74 -0.64 0.59
C SER A 196 -20.34 -1.05 0.16
N ILE A 197 -19.34 -0.75 1.00
CA ILE A 197 -17.95 -1.16 0.77
C ILE A 197 -17.70 -2.37 1.65
N GLY A 198 -17.19 -3.44 1.03
CA GLY A 198 -16.85 -4.66 1.75
C GLY A 198 -15.62 -5.35 1.18
N CYS A 199 -15.28 -6.46 1.82
CA CYS A 199 -14.31 -7.41 1.32
C CYS A 199 -14.95 -8.81 1.32
N GLN A 200 -14.25 -9.81 0.78
CA GLN A 200 -14.68 -11.21 0.76
C GLN A 200 -15.05 -11.82 2.13
N ASN A 201 -14.65 -11.17 3.23
CA ASN A 201 -14.93 -11.62 4.60
C ASN A 201 -16.11 -10.88 5.25
N CYS A 202 -16.83 -10.04 4.49
CA CYS A 202 -18.00 -9.33 4.96
C CYS A 202 -19.27 -10.18 4.91
N GLU A 203 -20.15 -9.96 5.89
CA GLU A 203 -21.57 -10.34 5.88
C GLU A 203 -22.39 -9.04 5.83
N GLY A 204 -23.25 -8.84 4.82
CA GLY A 204 -23.98 -7.57 4.65
C GLY A 204 -24.65 -7.40 3.28
N GLU A 205 -25.21 -6.21 3.01
CA GLU A 205 -25.90 -5.89 1.76
C GLU A 205 -25.01 -6.10 0.53
N ASP A 206 -25.61 -6.48 -0.61
CA ASP A 206 -24.97 -6.57 -1.93
C ASP A 206 -24.52 -5.17 -2.39
N GLY A 207 -23.33 -4.76 -1.95
CA GLY A 207 -22.64 -3.56 -2.39
C GLY A 207 -21.48 -3.86 -3.32
N TRP A 208 -20.62 -2.87 -3.55
CA TRP A 208 -19.39 -3.11 -4.30
C TRP A 208 -18.42 -3.93 -3.43
N LEU A 209 -18.29 -5.21 -3.77
CA LEU A 209 -17.33 -6.12 -3.17
C LEU A 209 -16.01 -6.00 -3.93
N ALA A 210 -14.99 -5.50 -3.23
CA ALA A 210 -13.64 -5.27 -3.75
C ALA A 210 -12.81 -6.55 -3.88
#